data_AF-A0A2G9RBQ0-F1
#
_entry.id   AF-A0A2G9RBQ0-F1
#
_cell.length_a   1.000
_cell.length_b   1.000
_cell.length_c   1.000
_cell.angle_alpha   90.00
_cell.angle_beta   90.00
_cell.angle_gamma   90.00
#
_symmetry.space_group_name_H-M   'P 1'
#
loop_
_entity.id
_entity.type
_entity.pdbx_description
1 polymer ?
#
loop_
_entity_poly.entity_id
_entity_poly.type
_entity_poly.pdbx_seq_one_letter_code
_entity_poly.pdbx_strand_id
1 'polypeptide(L)' 'MESPQTQQEEEEGDVIEIVTTTGDRDVVDEGHFTSERAQILIREIMGCNTDLENIKQNINDVQNKMKNIIDVLGRV' A
#
# COMPACT_ATOMS: atom_id res chain seq x y z
N MET A 1 -19.76 28.96 9.93
CA MET A 1 -18.32 29.20 9.77
C MET A 1 -17.62 28.00 10.39
N GLU A 2 -16.79 27.36 9.59
CA GLU A 2 -16.46 25.93 9.56
C GLU A 2 -15.72 25.39 10.80
N SER A 3 -16.06 24.17 11.19
CA SER A 3 -15.28 23.33 12.09
C SER A 3 -14.26 22.53 11.26
N PRO A 4 -12.96 22.49 11.59
CA PRO A 4 -12.08 21.50 10.98
C PRO A 4 -12.28 20.17 11.73
N GLN A 5 -13.02 19.25 11.12
CA GLN A 5 -12.97 17.83 11.46
C GLN A 5 -11.64 17.28 10.91
N THR A 6 -10.59 17.31 11.72
CA THR A 6 -9.37 16.55 11.43
C THR A 6 -9.63 15.09 11.77
N GLN A 7 -10.10 14.42 10.73
CA GLN A 7 -10.04 12.99 10.40
C GLN A 7 -9.33 12.13 11.46
N GLN A 8 -10.11 11.22 12.04
CA GLN A 8 -9.61 10.00 12.66
C GLN A 8 -8.53 9.40 11.75
N GLU A 9 -7.34 9.20 12.32
CA GLU A 9 -6.39 8.21 11.81
C GLU A 9 -7.10 6.85 11.90
N GLU A 10 -7.86 6.54 10.86
CA GLU A 10 -8.15 5.18 10.48
C GLU A 10 -6.80 4.58 10.07
N GLU A 11 -6.05 4.06 11.04
CA GLU A 11 -5.30 2.82 10.83
C GLU A 11 -6.32 1.72 10.49
N GLU A 12 -6.98 1.85 9.34
CA GLU A 12 -7.42 0.70 8.59
C GLU A 12 -6.13 -0.05 8.28
N GLY A 13 -5.86 -1.07 9.10
CA GLY A 13 -5.09 -2.21 8.65
C GLY A 13 -5.82 -2.75 7.44
N ASP A 14 -5.47 -2.20 6.28
CA ASP A 14 -5.98 -2.60 4.97
C ASP A 14 -5.44 -4.01 4.75
N VAL A 15 -6.22 -4.99 5.21
CA VAL A 15 -6.04 -6.38 4.84
C VAL A 15 -6.39 -6.43 3.37
N ILE A 16 -5.41 -6.16 2.52
CA ILE A 16 -5.54 -6.25 1.06
C ILE A 16 -5.90 -7.71 0.75
N GLU A 17 -7.19 -7.97 0.56
CA GLU A 17 -7.71 -9.25 0.09
C GLU A 17 -7.23 -9.44 -1.34
N ILE A 18 -6.31 -10.37 -1.55
CA ILE A 18 -5.75 -10.67 -2.86
C ILE A 18 -6.77 -11.51 -3.63
N VAL A 19 -7.65 -10.83 -4.36
CA VAL A 19 -8.59 -11.45 -5.29
C VAL A 19 -7.84 -11.81 -6.57
N THR A 20 -7.55 -13.10 -6.79
CA THR A 20 -7.03 -13.60 -8.06
C THR A 20 -8.18 -13.87 -9.04
N THR A 21 -8.30 -13.06 -10.10
CA THR A 21 -9.30 -13.28 -11.16
C THR A 21 -8.80 -14.34 -12.14
N THR A 22 -8.93 -15.62 -11.81
CA THR A 22 -8.80 -16.70 -12.81
C THR A 22 -10.15 -16.89 -13.48
N GLY A 23 -10.46 -15.99 -14.40
CA GLY A 23 -11.69 -15.99 -15.18
C GLY A 23 -11.40 -16.09 -16.67
N ASP A 24 -10.85 -17.22 -17.13
CA ASP A 24 -11.38 -17.84 -18.35
C ASP A 24 -11.01 -19.32 -18.40
N ARG A 25 -11.92 -20.10 -18.98
CA ARG A 25 -12.01 -21.55 -18.91
C ARG A 25 -10.76 -22.25 -19.43
N ASP A 26 -10.05 -22.94 -18.54
CA ASP A 26 -9.70 -24.34 -18.80
C ASP A 26 -9.60 -25.09 -17.48
N VAL A 27 -10.07 -26.34 -17.51
CA VAL A 27 -10.29 -27.23 -16.38
C VAL A 27 -9.18 -27.09 -15.34
N VAL A 28 -9.49 -26.49 -14.18
CA VAL A 28 -8.58 -26.46 -13.04
C VAL A 28 -8.37 -27.90 -12.62
N ASP A 29 -7.23 -28.45 -13.00
CA ASP A 29 -6.66 -29.56 -12.28
C ASP A 29 -6.51 -29.12 -10.82
N GLU A 30 -7.37 -29.66 -9.96
CA GLU A 30 -7.43 -29.39 -8.51
C GLU A 30 -6.09 -29.69 -7.81
N GLY A 31 -5.10 -30.28 -8.51
CA GLY A 31 -3.76 -30.58 -7.99
C GLY A 31 -2.63 -29.62 -8.39
N HIS A 32 -2.87 -28.55 -9.16
CA HIS A 32 -1.79 -27.87 -9.91
C HIS A 32 -1.37 -26.45 -9.47
N PHE A 33 -1.86 -25.94 -8.34
CA PHE A 33 -1.08 -24.96 -7.58
C PHE A 33 -0.16 -25.73 -6.65
N THR A 34 0.95 -26.23 -7.20
CA THR A 34 2.04 -26.76 -6.39
C THR A 34 2.38 -25.72 -5.31
N SER A 35 2.40 -26.17 -4.06
CA SER A 35 2.69 -25.36 -2.86
C SER A 35 3.86 -24.38 -3.04
N GLU A 36 4.83 -24.72 -3.90
CA GLU A 36 5.96 -23.87 -4.27
C GLU A 36 5.56 -22.56 -4.97
N ARG A 37 4.67 -22.58 -5.98
CA ARG A 37 4.24 -21.34 -6.66
C ARG A 37 3.45 -20.43 -5.72
N ALA A 38 2.62 -21.01 -4.85
CA ALA A 38 1.91 -20.27 -3.82
C ALA A 38 2.88 -19.62 -2.81
N GLN A 39 3.91 -20.35 -2.37
CA GLN A 39 4.94 -19.81 -1.46
C GLN A 39 5.77 -18.68 -2.09
N ILE A 40 6.12 -18.79 -3.38
CA ILE A 40 6.82 -17.73 -4.12
C ILE A 40 5.95 -16.48 -4.18
N LEU A 41 4.68 -16.61 -4.58
CA LEU A 41 3.75 -15.49 -4.65
C LEU A 41 3.57 -14.82 -3.29
N ILE A 42 3.40 -15.60 -2.22
CA ILE A 42 3.29 -15.06 -0.84
C ILE A 42 4.54 -14.26 -0.46
N ARG A 43 5.73 -14.74 -0.83
CA ARG A 43 6.99 -14.01 -0.57
C ARG A 43 7.08 -12.72 -1.38
N GLU A 44 6.70 -12.75 -2.65
CA GLU A 44 6.69 -11.56 -3.52
C GLU A 44 5.73 -10.50 -2.96
N ILE A 45 4.51 -10.90 -2.57
CA ILE A 45 3.52 -10.04 -1.94
C ILE A 45 4.06 -9.42 -0.64
N MET A 46 4.69 -10.21 0.22
CA MET A 46 5.30 -9.72 1.46
C MET A 46 6.43 -8.70 1.18
N GLY A 47 7.22 -8.93 0.12
CA GLY A 47 8.21 -7.97 -0.35
C GLY A 47 7.58 -6.66 -0.81
N CYS A 48 6.53 -6.73 -1.63
CA CYS A 48 5.80 -5.56 -2.10
C CYS A 48 5.22 -4.71 -0.96
N ASN A 49 4.73 -5.34 0.11
CA ASN A 49 4.23 -4.60 1.29
C ASN A 49 5.34 -3.75 1.93
N THR A 50 6.56 -4.29 2.03
CA THR A 50 7.71 -3.55 2.58
C THR A 50 8.09 -2.39 1.66
N ASP A 51 8.08 -2.60 0.35
CA ASP A 51 8.35 -1.55 -0.63
C ASP A 51 7.29 -0.44 -0.57
N LEU A 52 6.02 -0.78 -0.38
CA LEU A 52 4.92 0.17 -0.20
C LEU A 52 5.11 1.04 1.04
N GLU A 53 5.48 0.45 2.18
CA GLU A 53 5.79 1.19 3.40
C GLU A 53 6.94 2.19 3.19
N ASN A 54 7.99 1.79 2.48
CA ASN A 54 9.11 2.66 2.14
C ASN A 54 8.68 3.83 1.24
N ILE A 55 7.83 3.56 0.24
CA ILE A 55 7.29 4.60 -0.64
C ILE A 55 6.43 5.59 0.17
N LYS A 56 5.55 5.09 1.05
CA LYS A 56 4.74 5.92 1.95
C LYS A 56 5.61 6.83 2.82
N GLN A 57 6.69 6.29 3.40
CA GLN A 57 7.61 7.07 4.21
C GLN A 57 8.36 8.14 3.41
N ASN A 58 8.79 7.82 2.18
CA ASN A 58 9.44 8.77 1.28
C ASN A 58 8.51 9.92 0.88
N ILE A 59 7.24 9.63 0.59
CA ILE A 59 6.23 10.64 0.28
C ILE A 59 6.05 11.59 1.48
N ASN A 60 5.96 11.04 2.70
CA ASN A 60 5.83 11.85 3.92
C ASN A 60 7.05 12.77 4.12
N ASP A 61 8.28 12.25 3.92
CA ASP A 61 9.51 13.06 3.99
C ASP A 61 9.50 14.23 2.99
N VAL A 62 9.11 13.97 1.73
CA VAL A 62 8.99 15.01 0.70
C VAL A 62 7.93 16.04 1.08
N GLN A 63 6.76 15.60 1.56
CA GLN A 63 5.70 16.50 2.02
C GLN A 63 6.17 17.41 3.16
N ASN A 64 6.91 16.88 4.12
CA ASN A 64 7.43 17.67 5.24
C ASN A 64 8.49 18.68 4.80
N LYS A 65 9.39 18.28 3.90
CA LYS A 65 10.36 19.20 3.29
C LYS A 65 9.66 20.35 2.56
N MET A 66 8.60 20.06 1.82
CA MET A 66 7.82 21.08 1.11
C MET A 66 7.12 22.05 2.07
N LYS A 67 6.51 21.54 3.16
CA LYS A 67 5.93 22.38 4.22
C LYS A 67 6.96 23.34 4.82
N ASN A 68 8.17 22.84 5.12
CA ASN A 68 9.26 23.66 5.66
C ASN A 68 9.69 24.77 4.69
N ILE A 69 9.76 24.48 3.39
CA ILE A 69 10.09 25.49 2.37
C ILE A 69 9.00 26.58 2.34
N ILE A 70 7.73 26.19 2.35
CA ILE A 70 6.61 27.15 2.36
C ILE A 70 6.63 28.02 3.62
N ASP A 71 6.88 27.43 4.80
CA ASP A 71 6.97 28.17 6.07
C ASP A 71 8.12 29.19 6.04
N VAL A 72 9.29 28.84 5.51
CA VAL A 72 10.42 29.78 5.38
C VAL A 72 10.08 30.92 4.42
N LEU A 73 9.46 30.62 3.27
CA LEU A 73 9.09 31.64 2.29
C LEU A 73 8.00 32.59 2.80
N GLY A 74 7.05 32.10 3.59
CA GLY A 74 5.98 32.92 4.16
C GLY A 74 6.41 33.86 5.30
N ARG A 75 7.64 33.72 5.81
CA ARG A 75 8.21 34.61 6.84
C ARG A 75 8.96 35.82 6.26
N VAL A 76 9.18 35.86 4.95
CA VAL A 76 9.80 36.99 4.22
C VAL A 76 8.73 37.94 3.75
#